data_AF-A0A5K1E3Y2-F1
#
_entry.id   AF-A0A5K1E3Y2-F1
#
_cell.length_a   1.000
_cell.length_b   1.000
_cell.length_c   1.000
_cell.angle_alpha   90.00
_cell.angle_beta   90.00
_cell.angle_gamma   90.00
#
_symmetry.space_group_name_H-M   'P 1'
#
loop_
_entity.id
_entity.type
_entity.pdbx_description
1 polymer ?
#
loop_
_entity_poly.entity_id
_entity_poly.type
_entity_poly.pdbx_seq_one_letter_code
_entity_poly.pdbx_strand_id
1 'polypeptide(L)' 'KAIPLSQQLEYYKEYQSKLADVAGQENATSILSEAVYILSAGSSDFVQNYYVNPLLNKVYTPDAYSDFLVDIFSKFVQ' A
#
# COMPACT_ATOMS: atom_id res chain seq x y z
N LYS A 1 -6.17 14.51 -6.63
CA LYS A 1 -6.44 13.15 -7.17
C LYS A 1 -5.48 12.19 -6.49
N ALA A 2 -5.95 11.06 -5.96
CA ALA A 2 -5.08 10.11 -5.27
C ALA A 2 -4.12 9.39 -6.25
N ILE A 3 -2.94 9.02 -5.77
CA ILE A 3 -1.97 8.20 -6.52
C ILE A 3 -2.30 6.72 -6.25
N PRO A 4 -2.60 5.90 -7.28
CA PRO A 4 -2.90 4.48 -7.09
C PRO A 4 -1.75 3.73 -6.44
N LEU A 5 -2.06 2.69 -5.66
CA LEU A 5 -1.07 1.90 -4.93
C LEU A 5 -0.01 1.26 -5.86
N SER A 6 -0.42 0.82 -7.05
CA SER A 6 0.49 0.35 -8.09
C SER A 6 1.50 1.41 -8.54
N GLN A 7 1.06 2.66 -8.72
CA GLN A 7 1.94 3.77 -9.09
C GLN A 7 2.89 4.14 -7.94
N GLN A 8 2.44 4.04 -6.68
CA GLN A 8 3.30 4.24 -5.52
C GLN A 8 4.43 3.19 -5.45
N LEU A 9 4.14 1.94 -5.82
CA LEU A 9 5.17 0.90 -5.92
C LEU A 9 6.20 1.18 -7.02
N GLU A 10 5.78 1.70 -8.17
CA GLU A 10 6.73 2.12 -9.21
C GLU A 10 7.62 3.27 -8.73
N TYR A 11 7.08 4.24 -7.98
CA TYR A 11 7.91 5.27 -7.36
C TYR A 11 8.87 4.72 -6.30
N TYR A 12 8.46 3.70 -5.55
CA TYR A 12 9.36 3.02 -4.62
C TYR A 12 10.52 2.35 -5.36
N LYS A 13 10.25 1.63 -6.46
CA LYS A 13 11.31 1.02 -7.31
C LYS A 13 12.25 2.08 -7.89
N GLU A 14 11.71 3.20 -8.35
CA GLU A 14 12.53 4.34 -8.81
C GLU A 14 13.43 4.87 -7.69
N TYR A 15 12.90 4.94 -6.46
CA TYR A 15 13.67 5.37 -5.30
C TYR A 15 14.79 4.39 -4.94
N GLN A 16 14.59 3.08 -5.10
CA GLN A 16 15.67 2.10 -4.91
C GLN A 16 16.85 2.39 -5.85
N SER A 17 16.59 2.71 -7.12
CA SER A 17 17.64 3.12 -8.06
C SER A 17 18.33 4.41 -7.64
N LYS A 18 17.56 5.43 -7.22
CA LYS A 18 18.12 6.69 -6.71
C LYS A 18 18.96 6.50 -5.45
N LEU A 19 18.58 5.57 -4.58
CA LEU A 19 19.35 5.22 -3.40
C LEU A 19 20.68 4.57 -3.77
N ALA A 20 20.69 3.70 -4.78
CA ALA A 20 21.92 3.10 -5.30
C ALA A 20 22.88 4.15 -5.88
N ASP A 21 22.36 5.16 -6.58
CA ASP A 21 23.18 6.27 -7.12
C ASP A 21 23.87 7.09 -6.02
N VAL A 22 23.24 7.22 -4.85
CA VAL A 22 23.74 8.05 -3.73
C VAL A 22 24.59 7.24 -2.75
N ALA A 23 24.16 6.04 -2.37
CA ALA A 23 24.79 5.24 -1.33
C ALA A 23 25.76 4.18 -1.88
N GLY A 24 25.72 3.89 -3.18
CA GLY A 24 26.37 2.74 -3.80
C GLY A 24 25.54 1.47 -3.69
N GLN A 25 25.73 0.54 -4.64
CA GLN A 25 24.88 -0.64 -4.81
C GLN A 25 24.83 -1.55 -3.56
N GLU A 26 25.98 -1.82 -2.94
CA GLU A 26 26.06 -2.70 -1.77
C GLU A 26 25.34 -2.11 -0.55
N ASN A 27 25.61 -0.83 -0.26
CA ASN A 27 24.97 -0.14 0.87
C ASN A 27 23.47 0.02 0.65
N ALA A 28 23.04 0.38 -0.57
CA ALA A 28 21.62 0.48 -0.89
C ALA A 28 20.92 -0.88 -0.69
N THR A 29 21.56 -1.98 -1.08
CA THR A 29 21.02 -3.32 -0.88
C THR A 29 20.88 -3.66 0.61
N SER A 30 21.90 -3.40 1.43
CA SER A 30 21.84 -3.62 2.90
C SER A 30 20.75 -2.77 3.56
N ILE A 31 20.68 -1.48 3.23
CA ILE A 31 19.63 -0.57 3.73
C ILE A 31 18.23 -1.13 3.41
N LEU A 32 18.00 -1.55 2.18
CA LEU A 32 16.70 -2.04 1.74
C LEU A 32 16.36 -3.42 2.33
N SER A 33 17.34 -4.31 2.50
CA SER A 33 17.10 -5.65 3.06
C SER A 33 16.86 -5.64 4.57
N GLU A 34 17.41 -4.65 5.28
CA GLU A 34 17.28 -4.51 6.73
C GLU A 34 16.18 -3.53 7.14
N ALA A 35 15.55 -2.85 6.17
CA ALA A 35 14.49 -1.89 6.42
C ALA A 35 13.20 -2.53 6.96
N VAL A 36 12.49 -1.76 7.78
CA VAL A 36 11.10 -2.04 8.16
C VAL A 36 10.16 -1.37 7.16
N TYR A 37 9.30 -2.16 6.54
CA TYR A 37 8.29 -1.67 5.59
C TYR A 37 6.92 -1.53 6.27
N ILE A 38 6.29 -0.36 6.11
CA ILE A 38 4.95 -0.07 6.64
C ILE A 38 4.06 0.37 5.49
N LEU A 39 2.98 -0.37 5.26
CA LEU A 39 1.92 0.03 4.34
C LEU A 39 0.72 0.56 5.14
N SER A 40 0.38 1.83 4.96
CA SER A 40 -0.79 2.47 5.57
C SER A 40 -1.83 2.78 4.49
N ALA A 41 -2.86 1.94 4.39
CA ALA A 41 -3.93 2.03 3.39
C ALA A 41 -5.31 1.71 4.00
N GLY A 42 -6.39 1.96 3.25
CA GLY A 42 -7.77 1.57 3.63
C GLY A 42 -8.67 2.70 4.17
N SER A 43 -8.10 3.79 4.70
CA SER A 43 -8.91 4.88 5.29
C SER A 43 -9.83 5.55 4.26
N SER A 44 -9.32 5.77 3.05
CA SER A 44 -10.11 6.33 1.93
C SER A 44 -11.15 5.34 1.42
N ASP A 45 -10.90 4.04 1.47
CA ASP A 45 -11.86 3.01 1.08
C ASP A 45 -13.10 3.04 1.99
N PHE A 46 -12.92 3.34 3.28
CA PHE A 46 -14.05 3.58 4.17
C PHE A 46 -14.82 4.86 3.85
N VAL A 47 -14.12 6.00 3.85
CA VAL A 47 -14.76 7.33 3.75
C VAL A 47 -15.35 7.59 2.37
N GLN A 48 -14.69 7.14 1.31
CA GLN A 48 -15.05 7.45 -0.08
C GLN A 48 -15.79 6.32 -0.79
N ASN A 49 -15.77 5.08 -0.27
CA ASN A 49 -16.50 3.96 -0.87
C ASN A 49 -17.53 3.37 0.10
N TYR A 50 -17.10 2.78 1.21
CA TYR A 50 -17.99 2.01 2.09
C TYR A 50 -19.16 2.83 2.66
N TYR A 51 -18.88 3.97 3.28
CA TYR A 51 -19.93 4.76 3.94
C TYR A 51 -20.86 5.50 2.97
N VAL A 52 -20.40 5.74 1.74
CA VAL A 52 -21.19 6.47 0.73
C VAL A 52 -21.91 5.55 -0.26
N ASN A 53 -21.49 4.30 -0.41
CA ASN A 53 -22.08 3.33 -1.34
C ASN A 53 -23.00 2.35 -0.59
N PRO A 54 -24.35 2.48 -0.73
CA PRO A 54 -25.29 1.59 -0.07
C PRO A 54 -25.18 0.12 -0.49
N LEU A 55 -24.57 -0.16 -1.65
CA LEU A 55 -24.33 -1.53 -2.10
C LEU A 55 -23.21 -2.22 -1.32
N LEU A 56 -22.30 -1.45 -0.71
CA LEU A 56 -21.23 -1.98 0.14
C LEU A 56 -21.69 -2.09 1.59
N ASN A 57 -22.17 -1.00 2.19
CA ASN A 57 -22.50 -0.98 3.63
C ASN A 57 -23.76 -1.74 4.03
N LYS A 58 -24.61 -2.15 3.08
CA LYS A 58 -25.72 -3.08 3.34
C LYS A 58 -25.32 -4.55 3.27
N VAL A 59 -24.22 -4.86 2.59
CA VAL A 59 -23.79 -6.24 2.31
C VAL A 59 -22.66 -6.65 3.26
N TYR A 60 -21.74 -5.73 3.56
CA TYR A 60 -20.63 -5.97 4.46
C TYR A 60 -20.85 -5.24 5.77
N THR A 61 -20.52 -5.89 6.88
CA THR A 61 -20.26 -5.19 8.14
C THR A 61 -18.92 -4.45 8.06
N PRO A 62 -18.64 -3.46 8.92
CA PRO A 62 -17.34 -2.80 8.93
C PRO A 62 -16.17 -3.77 9.13
N ASP A 63 -16.34 -4.79 9.96
CA ASP A 63 -15.32 -5.82 10.20
C ASP A 63 -15.10 -6.67 8.94
N ALA A 64 -16.17 -7.15 8.31
CA ALA A 64 -16.05 -7.94 7.07
C ALA A 64 -15.42 -7.15 5.91
N TYR A 65 -15.71 -5.84 5.82
CA TYR A 65 -15.07 -4.98 4.84
C TYR A 65 -13.59 -4.74 5.19
N SER A 66 -13.25 -4.64 6.47
CA SER A 66 -11.85 -4.54 6.93
C SER A 66 -11.06 -5.79 6.55
N ASP A 67 -11.60 -6.99 6.82
CA ASP A 67 -10.97 -8.25 6.44
C ASP A 67 -10.75 -8.35 4.93
N PHE A 68 -11.73 -7.91 4.14
CA PHE A 68 -11.63 -7.85 2.68
C PHE A 68 -10.51 -6.91 2.21
N LEU A 69 -10.39 -5.72 2.80
CA LEU A 69 -9.30 -4.80 2.49
C LEU A 69 -7.94 -5.35 2.90
N VAL A 70 -7.84 -5.99 4.07
CA VAL A 70 -6.61 -6.63 4.55
C VAL A 70 -6.17 -7.73 3.58
N ASP A 71 -7.09 -8.55 3.05
CA ASP A 71 -6.78 -9.56 2.04
C ASP A 71 -6.21 -8.93 0.76
N ILE A 72 -6.82 -7.85 0.26
CA ILE A 72 -6.33 -7.11 -0.91
C ILE A 72 -4.91 -6.56 -0.66
N PHE A 73 -4.70 -5.88 0.47
CA PHE A 73 -3.40 -5.28 0.77
C PHE A 73 -2.33 -6.33 1.07
N SER A 74 -2.70 -7.44 1.68
CA SER A 74 -1.78 -8.56 1.89
C SER A 74 -1.32 -9.16 0.56
N LYS A 75 -2.25 -9.39 -0.38
CA LYS A 75 -1.92 -9.86 -1.74
C LYS A 75 -1.10 -8.88 -2.56
N PHE A 76 -1.19 -7.58 -2.24
CA PHE A 76 -0.36 -6.58 -2.90
C PHE A 76 1.09 -6.60 -2.41
N VAL A 77 1.32 -6.93 -1.14
CA VAL A 77 2.65 -6.93 -0.52
C VAL A 77 3.38 -8.27 -0.73
N GLN A 78 2.64 -9.38 -0.84
CA GLN A 78 3.17 -10.72 -1.14
C GLN A 78 3.63 -10.85 -2.59
#